data_AF-A0A9E2YIL4-F1
#
_entry.id   AF-A0A9E2YIL4-F1
#
_cell.length_a   1.000
_cell.length_b   1.000
_cell.length_c   1.000
_cell.angle_alpha   90.00
_cell.angle_beta   90.00
_cell.angle_gamma   90.00
#
_symmetry.space_group_name_H-M   'P 1'
#
loop_
_entity.id
_entity.type
_entity.pdbx_description
1 polymer ?
#
loop_
_entity_poly.entity_id
_entity_poly.type
_entity_poly.pdbx_seq_one_letter_code
_entity_poly.pdbx_strand_id
1 'polypeptide(L)' 'ADALRRQPVQALDTRTLFESVDGLGDGPYVQLWPHRHGTDAMFAAALRRAAA' A
#
# COMPACT_ATOMS: atom_id res chain seq x y z
N ALA A 1 -1.32 -2.91 -11.10
CA ALA A 1 -0.17 -3.81 -10.79
C ALA A 1 -0.40 -5.18 -11.40
N ASP A 2 0.66 -5.93 -11.74
CA ASP A 2 0.56 -7.24 -12.41
C ASP A 2 -0.21 -8.29 -11.58
N ALA A 3 -0.03 -8.27 -10.25
CA ALA A 3 -0.76 -9.13 -9.33
C ALA A 3 -2.28 -9.01 -9.47
N LEU A 4 -2.83 -7.79 -9.55
CA LEU A 4 -4.28 -7.57 -9.70
C LEU A 4 -4.85 -8.10 -11.03
N ARG A 5 -4.01 -8.22 -12.07
CA ARG A 5 -4.42 -8.72 -13.39
C ARG A 5 -4.30 -10.24 -13.52
N ARG A 6 -3.38 -10.86 -12.76
CA ARG A 6 -2.98 -12.27 -12.95
C ARG A 6 -3.37 -13.19 -11.80
N GLN A 7 -3.74 -12.63 -10.65
CA GLN A 7 -4.04 -13.39 -9.44
C GLN A 7 -5.45 -13.04 -8.94
N PRO A 8 -6.15 -13.98 -8.27
CA PRO A 8 -7.46 -13.72 -7.67
C PRO A 8 -7.30 -12.92 -6.37
N VAL A 9 -6.89 -11.66 -6.49
CA VAL A 9 -6.61 -10.76 -5.37
C VAL A 9 -7.27 -9.40 -5.57
N GLN A 10 -7.65 -8.77 -4.47
CA GLN A 10 -8.21 -7.42 -4.43
C GLN A 10 -7.23 -6.50 -3.70
N ALA A 11 -7.03 -5.29 -4.20
CA ALA A 11 -6.28 -4.26 -3.48
C ALA A 11 -7.08 -3.81 -2.25
N LEU A 12 -6.40 -3.70 -1.12
CA LEU A 12 -6.92 -3.04 0.08
C LEU A 12 -6.32 -1.65 0.20
N ASP A 13 -7.00 -0.77 0.93
CA ASP A 13 -6.39 0.49 1.33
C ASP A 13 -5.26 0.22 2.32
N THR A 14 -4.02 0.35 1.82
CA THR A 14 -2.80 0.06 2.55
C THR A 14 -2.57 1.08 3.65
N ARG A 15 -3.12 2.30 3.53
CA ARG A 15 -2.92 3.39 4.49
C ARG A 15 -3.41 3.02 5.88
N THR A 16 -4.45 2.17 5.99
CA THR A 16 -4.98 1.71 7.27
C THR A 16 -4.03 0.81 8.06
N LEU A 17 -2.93 0.35 7.45
CA LEU A 17 -1.91 -0.47 8.10
C LEU A 17 -0.71 0.35 8.60
N PHE A 18 -0.66 1.65 8.27
CA PHE A 18 0.42 2.57 8.63
C PHE A 18 -0.12 3.61 9.63
N GLU A 19 -0.54 3.14 10.81
CA GLU A 19 -1.01 4.01 11.88
C GLU A 19 0.05 5.07 12.22
N SER A 20 -0.40 6.30 12.47
CA SER A 20 0.45 7.45 12.83
C SER A 20 1.42 7.95 11.74
N VAL A 21 1.28 7.50 10.49
CA VAL A 21 2.04 8.06 9.35
C VAL A 21 1.15 8.98 8.54
N ASP A 22 1.44 10.29 8.60
CA ASP A 22 0.75 11.30 7.80
C ASP A 22 1.31 11.41 6.38
N GLY A 23 0.54 12.04 5.48
CA GLY A 23 1.05 12.41 4.16
C GLY A 23 1.22 11.26 3.17
N LEU A 24 0.48 10.16 3.36
CA LEU A 24 0.51 8.95 2.51
C LEU A 24 -0.17 9.11 1.14
N GLY A 25 -0.80 10.25 0.88
CA GLY A 25 -1.54 10.53 -0.36
C GLY A 25 -2.92 9.88 -0.44
N ASP A 26 -3.48 9.85 -1.64
CA ASP A 26 -4.89 9.48 -1.88
C ASP A 26 -5.18 7.97 -1.82
N GLY A 27 -4.14 7.13 -1.72
CA GLY A 27 -4.26 5.67 -1.67
C GLY A 27 -4.60 5.05 -3.03
N PRO A 28 -4.93 3.73 -3.07
CA PRO A 28 -4.96 2.79 -1.95
C PRO A 28 -3.58 2.23 -1.57
N TYR A 29 -2.51 2.68 -2.25
CA TYR A 29 -1.14 2.24 -1.97
C TYR A 29 -0.38 3.29 -1.17
N VAL A 30 0.72 2.88 -0.56
CA VAL A 30 1.59 3.75 0.24
C VAL A 30 2.93 3.92 -0.46
N GLN A 31 3.38 5.17 -0.55
CA GLN A 31 4.76 5.53 -0.89
C GLN A 31 5.38 6.24 0.30
N LEU A 32 6.53 5.75 0.75
CA LEU A 32 7.29 6.36 1.82
C LEU A 32 8.54 7.03 1.26
N TRP A 33 8.84 8.23 1.77
CA TRP A 33 9.97 9.04 1.33
C TRP A 33 10.83 9.43 2.54
N PRO A 34 12.16 9.34 2.45
CA PRO A 34 13.03 9.66 3.59
C PRO A 34 12.83 11.04 4.18
N HIS A 35 12.74 12.05 3.32
CA HIS A 35 12.57 13.44 3.74
C HIS A 35 11.15 13.76 4.29
N ARG A 36 10.17 12.87 4.12
CA ARG A 36 8.79 13.08 4.61
C ARG A 36 8.45 12.23 5.82
N HIS A 37 8.94 10.99 5.86
CA HIS A 37 8.49 10.00 6.84
C HIS A 37 9.64 9.42 7.69
N GLY A 38 10.89 9.84 7.47
CA GLY A 38 12.03 9.39 8.29
C GLY A 38 12.40 7.91 8.11
N THR A 39 11.98 7.29 7.01
CA THR A 39 12.28 5.89 6.64
C THR A 39 13.08 5.84 5.34
N ASP A 40 13.52 4.66 4.90
CA ASP A 40 13.97 4.50 3.50
C ASP A 40 12.83 4.77 2.50
N ALA A 41 13.19 4.97 1.23
CA ALA A 41 12.23 5.07 0.14
C ALA A 41 11.60 3.70 -0.12
N MET A 42 10.29 3.59 0.09
CA MET A 42 9.57 2.31 0.02
C MET A 42 8.21 2.46 -0.65
N PHE A 43 7.71 1.34 -1.18
CA PHE A 43 6.35 1.20 -1.67
C PHE A 43 5.67 0.01 -0.98
N ALA A 44 4.43 0.19 -0.56
CA ALA A 44 3.63 -0.87 0.05
C ALA A 44 2.25 -0.98 -0.59
N ALA A 45 1.82 -2.23 -0.80
CA ALA A 45 0.49 -2.58 -1.29
C ALA A 45 -0.05 -3.78 -0.51
N ALA A 46 -1.18 -3.61 0.15
CA ALA A 46 -1.91 -4.69 0.81
C ALA A 46 -2.89 -5.34 -0.19
N LEU A 47 -2.84 -6.67 -0.28
CA LEU A 47 -3.70 -7.45 -1.16
C LEU A 47 -4.46 -8.50 -0.35
N ARG A 48 -5.76 -8.63 -0.60
CA ARG A 48 -6.60 -9.71 -0.07
C ARG A 48 -6.83 -10.76 -1.14
N ARG A 49 -6.58 -12.03 -0.83
CA ARG A 49 -6.96 -13.15 -1.69
C ARG A 49 -8.49 -13.25 -1.75
N ALA A 50 -9.05 -13.34 -2.96
CA ALA A 50 -10.45 -13.68 -3.13
C ALA A 50 -10.69 -15.12 -2.63
N ALA A 51 -11.84 -15.37 -2.00
CA ALA A 51 -12.24 -16.75 -1.71
C ALA A 51 -12.36 -17.51 -3.04
N ALA A 52 -11.93 -18.78 -3.03
CA ALA A 52 -12.02 -19.66 -4.18
C ALA A 52 -13.48 -19.94 -4.55
#